data_AF-A0A7W0QIJ0-F1
#
_entry.id   AF-A0A7W0QIJ0-F1
#
_cell.length_a   1.000
_cell.length_b   1.000
_cell.length_c   1.000
_cell.angle_alpha   90.00
_cell.angle_beta   90.00
_cell.angle_gamma   90.00
#
_symmetry.space_group_name_H-M   'P 1'
#
loop_
_entity.id
_entity.type
_entity.pdbx_description
1 polymer ?
#
loop_
_entity_poly.entity_id
_entity_poly.type
_entity_poly.pdbx_seq_one_letter_code
_entity_poly.pdbx_strand_id
1 'polypeptide(L)'
;LGAATAGYTAFLFAQCEGRDLWQTPWLLPALLLRAAIAGASAFAVADLVFDVPSPRAVWWTMLAALVGLAVVTIIEVRSHPSRHVELAVEAMTSGEHARWFWTGAVAGIAVPTVFIAVALVADTGAALPAVAAVSALAGMFCSETAFVRAGQSVPLS
;
A
#
# COMPACT_ATOMS: atom_id res chain seq x y z
N LEU A 1 -7.16 5.62 16.10
CA LEU A 1 -7.87 4.38 15.68
C LEU A 1 -7.09 3.65 14.58
N GLY A 2 -6.87 4.25 13.40
CA GLY A 2 -6.19 3.56 12.27
C GLY A 2 -4.83 2.92 12.60
N ALA A 3 -3.96 3.60 13.35
CA ALA A 3 -2.67 3.03 13.76
C ALA A 3 -2.81 1.81 14.69
N ALA A 4 -3.80 1.82 15.59
CA ALA A 4 -4.07 0.68 16.47
C ALA A 4 -4.64 -0.50 15.69
N THR A 5 -5.52 -0.25 14.71
CA THR A 5 -6.01 -1.28 13.79
C THR A 5 -4.88 -1.89 12.98
N ALA A 6 -4.02 -1.07 12.37
CA ALA A 6 -2.84 -1.53 11.64
C ALA A 6 -1.90 -2.36 12.53
N GLY A 7 -1.66 -1.90 13.77
CA GLY A 7 -0.86 -2.62 14.76
C GLY A 7 -1.45 -3.99 15.12
N TYR A 8 -2.76 -4.03 15.38
CA TYR A 8 -3.47 -5.28 15.67
C TYR A 8 -3.46 -6.24 14.47
N THR A 9 -3.65 -5.74 13.26
CA THR A 9 -3.55 -6.54 12.03
C THR A 9 -2.15 -7.11 11.84
N ALA A 10 -1.10 -6.30 12.02
CA ALA A 10 0.29 -6.78 11.96
C ALA A 10 0.56 -7.87 13.00
N PHE A 11 0.05 -7.70 14.22
CA PHE A 11 0.15 -8.69 15.28
C PHE A 11 -0.50 -10.03 14.89
N LEU A 12 -1.71 -10.02 14.30
CA LEU A 12 -2.38 -11.24 13.84
C LEU A 12 -1.60 -11.96 12.72
N PHE A 13 -1.01 -11.21 11.79
CA PHE A 13 -0.16 -11.79 10.73
C PHE A 13 1.11 -12.44 11.30
N ALA A 14 1.71 -11.82 12.32
CA ALA A 14 2.89 -12.37 13.00
C ALA A 14 2.59 -13.71 13.72
N GLN A 15 1.34 -13.98 14.06
CA GLN A 15 0.92 -15.25 14.69
C GLN A 15 0.65 -16.37 13.69
N CYS A 16 0.68 -16.10 12.38
CA CYS A 16 0.43 -17.11 11.35
C CYS A 16 1.70 -17.96 11.12
N GLU A 17 1.92 -18.97 11.94
CA GLU A 17 3.07 -19.88 11.80
C GLU A 17 3.12 -20.56 10.42
N GLY A 18 4.33 -20.72 9.87
CA GLY A 18 4.56 -21.30 8.54
C GLY A 18 4.30 -20.36 7.35
N ARG A 19 3.98 -19.08 7.61
CA ARG A 19 3.70 -18.06 6.60
C ARG A 19 4.71 -16.93 6.68
N ASP A 20 5.99 -17.26 6.48
CA ASP A 20 7.14 -16.37 6.69
C ASP A 20 7.02 -14.99 6.03
N LEU A 21 6.38 -14.89 4.85
CA LEU A 21 6.15 -13.62 4.17
C LEU A 21 5.39 -12.62 5.06
N TRP A 22 4.44 -13.10 5.86
CA TRP A 22 3.61 -12.27 6.74
C TRP A 22 4.29 -11.90 8.06
N GLN A 23 5.39 -12.57 8.40
CA GLN A 23 6.12 -12.35 9.64
C GLN A 23 7.27 -11.35 9.48
N THR A 24 7.38 -10.72 8.31
CA THR A 24 8.40 -9.70 8.03
C THR A 24 8.27 -8.49 8.98
N PRO A 25 9.39 -7.94 9.50
CA PRO A 25 9.36 -6.74 10.34
C PRO A 25 8.83 -5.50 9.59
N TRP A 26 8.74 -5.58 8.26
CA TRP A 26 8.28 -4.49 7.40
C TRP A 26 6.76 -4.41 7.25
N LEU A 27 6.02 -5.43 7.70
CA LEU A 27 4.56 -5.46 7.55
C LEU A 27 3.88 -4.35 8.35
N LEU A 28 4.30 -4.09 9.58
CA LEU A 28 3.75 -3.02 10.40
C LEU A 28 4.00 -1.64 9.77
N PRO A 29 5.23 -1.26 9.38
CA PRO A 29 5.48 -0.06 8.59
C PRO A 29 4.57 0.05 7.36
N ALA A 30 4.43 -1.03 6.59
CA ALA A 30 3.61 -1.04 5.39
C ALA A 30 2.12 -0.78 5.69
N LEU A 31 1.57 -1.37 6.76
CA LEU A 31 0.18 -1.17 7.18
C LEU A 31 -0.08 0.23 7.74
N LEU A 32 0.88 0.83 8.45
CA LEU A 32 0.78 2.22 8.91
C LEU A 32 0.77 3.20 7.74
N LEU A 33 1.62 2.98 6.74
CA LEU A 33 1.65 3.78 5.52
C LEU A 33 0.33 3.65 4.73
N ARG A 34 -0.19 2.43 4.59
CA ARG A 34 -1.52 2.18 3.99
C ARG A 34 -2.65 2.86 4.75
N ALA A 35 -2.62 2.84 6.09
CA ALA A 35 -3.59 3.56 6.90
C ALA A 35 -3.53 5.09 6.67
N ALA A 36 -2.32 5.66 6.53
CA ALA A 36 -2.14 7.06 6.19
C ALA A 36 -2.65 7.39 4.78
N ILE A 37 -2.36 6.54 3.79
CA ILE A 37 -2.87 6.67 2.41
C ILE A 37 -4.40 6.63 2.41
N ALA A 38 -5.02 5.69 3.13
CA ALA A 38 -6.47 5.56 3.20
C ALA A 38 -7.12 6.80 3.83
N GLY A 39 -6.55 7.29 4.93
CA GLY A 39 -7.02 8.52 5.58
C GLY A 39 -6.90 9.75 4.68
N ALA A 40 -5.74 9.94 4.05
CA ALA A 40 -5.51 11.06 3.14
C ALA A 40 -6.42 10.96 1.89
N SER A 41 -6.66 9.75 1.39
CA SER A 41 -7.56 9.50 0.28
C SER A 41 -9.00 9.88 0.62
N ALA A 42 -9.46 9.54 1.84
CA ALA A 42 -10.79 9.94 2.30
C ALA A 42 -10.95 11.46 2.35
N PHE A 43 -9.95 12.19 2.84
CA PHE A 43 -9.98 13.66 2.84
C PHE A 43 -9.89 14.26 1.44
N ALA A 44 -9.04 13.72 0.56
CA ALA A 44 -8.92 14.22 -0.81
C ALA A 44 -10.22 14.03 -1.62
N VAL A 45 -10.97 12.95 -1.38
CA VAL A 45 -12.30 12.75 -1.97
C VAL A 45 -13.34 13.66 -1.32
N ALA A 46 -13.30 13.82 0.01
CA ALA A 46 -14.19 14.72 0.73
C ALA A 46 -14.06 16.19 0.26
N ASP A 47 -12.83 16.60 -0.12
CA ASP A 47 -12.52 17.94 -0.64
C ASP A 47 -13.26 18.31 -1.94
N LEU A 48 -13.85 17.33 -2.63
CA LEU A 48 -14.72 17.59 -3.78
C LEU A 48 -16.07 18.22 -3.39
N VAL A 49 -16.51 18.02 -2.16
CA VAL A 49 -17.86 18.39 -1.68
C VAL A 49 -17.79 19.30 -0.47
N PHE A 50 -16.80 19.09 0.38
CA PHE A 50 -16.55 19.86 1.60
C PHE A 50 -15.26 20.65 1.42
N ASP A 51 -15.22 21.91 1.83
CA ASP A 51 -13.98 22.70 1.83
C ASP A 51 -13.06 22.18 2.96
N VAL A 52 -12.14 21.27 2.64
CA VAL A 52 -11.27 20.66 3.65
C VAL A 52 -10.20 21.67 4.05
N PRO A 53 -10.05 21.98 5.35
CA PRO A 53 -8.99 22.86 5.79
C PRO A 53 -7.63 22.27 5.43
N SER A 54 -6.75 23.09 4.84
CA SER A 54 -5.35 22.75 4.52
C SER A 54 -5.17 21.53 3.58
N PRO A 55 -5.76 21.52 2.37
CA PRO A 55 -5.69 20.36 1.47
C PRO A 55 -4.26 20.00 1.07
N ARG A 56 -3.34 20.98 1.00
CA ARG A 56 -1.92 20.73 0.74
C ARG A 56 -1.25 19.84 1.79
N ALA A 57 -1.66 19.90 3.06
CA ALA A 57 -1.12 19.03 4.11
C ALA A 57 -1.55 17.57 3.89
N VAL A 58 -2.79 17.36 3.45
CA VAL A 58 -3.32 16.06 3.05
C VAL A 58 -2.52 15.50 1.87
N TRP A 59 -2.26 16.32 0.84
CA TRP A 59 -1.51 15.91 -0.34
C TRP A 59 -0.07 15.54 -0.02
N TRP A 60 0.62 16.33 0.82
CA TRP A 60 1.98 16.00 1.28
C TRP A 60 2.02 14.72 2.11
N THR A 61 1.03 14.50 2.97
CA THR A 61 0.91 13.27 3.76
C THR A 61 0.70 12.05 2.85
N MET A 62 -0.19 12.18 1.87
CA MET A 62 -0.43 11.14 0.86
C MET A 62 0.83 10.83 0.06
N LEU A 63 1.54 11.86 -0.43
CA LEU A 63 2.78 11.68 -1.18
C LEU A 63 3.86 10.99 -0.35
N ALA A 64 4.09 11.45 0.89
CA ALA A 64 5.07 10.85 1.79
C ALA A 64 4.74 9.38 2.10
N ALA A 65 3.47 9.07 2.33
CA ALA A 65 3.04 7.71 2.61
C ALA A 65 3.14 6.80 1.37
N LEU A 66 2.81 7.29 0.17
CA LEU A 66 2.97 6.55 -1.08
C LEU A 66 4.43 6.24 -1.39
N VAL A 67 5.32 7.23 -1.24
CA VAL A 67 6.77 7.05 -1.43
C VAL A 67 7.32 6.08 -0.38
N GLY A 68 6.94 6.25 0.89
CA GLY A 68 7.31 5.32 1.95
C GLY A 68 6.84 3.89 1.65
N LEU A 69 5.62 3.72 1.16
CA LEU A 69 5.08 2.41 0.80
C LEU A 69 5.82 1.79 -0.38
N ALA A 70 6.20 2.59 -1.38
CA ALA A 70 7.04 2.14 -2.49
C ALA A 70 8.38 1.60 -1.98
N VAL A 71 9.05 2.34 -1.08
CA VAL A 71 10.33 1.92 -0.49
C VAL A 71 10.17 0.62 0.30
N VAL A 72 9.17 0.53 1.17
CA VAL A 72 8.90 -0.68 1.96
C VAL A 72 8.61 -1.87 1.05
N THR A 73 7.79 -1.69 0.02
CA THR A 73 7.47 -2.76 -0.95
C THR A 73 8.72 -3.25 -1.69
N ILE A 74 9.63 -2.33 -2.08
CA ILE A 74 10.90 -2.70 -2.72
C ILE A 74 11.77 -3.50 -1.74
N ILE A 75 11.86 -3.08 -0.48
CA ILE A 75 12.64 -3.80 0.54
C ILE A 75 12.07 -5.21 0.75
N GLU A 76 10.76 -5.35 0.88
CA GLU A 76 10.09 -6.64 1.05
C GLU A 76 10.34 -7.59 -0.11
N VAL A 77 10.19 -7.11 -1.35
CA VAL A 77 10.40 -7.93 -2.56
C VAL A 77 11.86 -8.32 -2.76
N ARG A 78 12.82 -7.54 -2.25
CA ARG A 78 14.26 -7.82 -2.37
C ARG A 78 14.83 -8.65 -1.22
N SER A 79 14.09 -8.78 -0.12
CA SER A 79 14.54 -9.49 1.08
C SER A 79 14.12 -10.94 1.00
N HIS A 80 15.08 -11.87 1.00
CA HIS A 80 14.83 -13.31 0.92
C HIS A 80 15.46 -14.07 2.11
N PRO A 81 14.91 -13.91 3.33
CA PRO A 81 15.49 -14.51 4.53
C PRO A 81 15.29 -16.03 4.61
N SER A 82 14.33 -16.59 3.87
CA SER A 82 14.07 -18.03 3.80
C SER A 82 13.62 -18.44 2.40
N ARG A 83 13.75 -19.73 2.08
CA ARG A 83 13.24 -20.30 0.81
C ARG A 83 11.73 -20.13 0.69
N HIS A 84 10.99 -20.18 1.79
CA HIS A 84 9.54 -19.96 1.79
C HIS A 84 9.19 -18.53 1.40
N VAL A 85 9.93 -17.53 1.89
CA VAL A 85 9.75 -16.13 1.45
C VAL A 85 10.10 -15.95 -0.02
N GLU A 86 11.19 -16.58 -0.48
CA GLU A 86 11.58 -16.52 -1.90
C GLU A 86 10.46 -17.05 -2.82
N LEU A 87 9.89 -18.23 -2.51
CA LEU A 87 8.78 -18.81 -3.26
C LEU A 87 7.51 -17.95 -3.20
N ALA A 88 7.20 -17.36 -2.04
CA ALA A 88 6.06 -16.46 -1.90
C ALA A 88 6.24 -15.19 -2.74
N VAL A 89 7.42 -14.58 -2.72
CA VAL A 89 7.74 -13.39 -3.52
C VAL A 89 7.74 -13.71 -5.00
N GLU A 90 8.24 -14.87 -5.42
CA GLU A 90 8.16 -15.34 -6.81
C GLU A 90 6.69 -15.49 -7.24
N ALA A 91 5.86 -16.19 -6.46
CA ALA A 91 4.43 -16.34 -6.72
C ALA A 91 3.70 -14.99 -6.80
N MET A 92 4.11 -14.03 -5.96
CA MET A 92 3.56 -12.67 -5.90
C MET A 92 3.95 -11.82 -7.11
N THR A 93 5.21 -11.85 -7.53
CA THR A 93 5.76 -10.87 -8.50
C THR A 93 5.78 -11.40 -9.93
N SER A 94 5.98 -12.71 -10.11
CA SER A 94 6.16 -13.33 -11.43
C SER A 94 5.26 -14.55 -11.65
N GLY A 95 4.69 -15.12 -10.58
CA GLY A 95 3.82 -16.29 -10.64
C GLY A 95 2.33 -15.95 -10.67
N GLU A 96 1.52 -16.81 -10.05
CA GLU A 96 0.05 -16.80 -10.12
C GLU A 96 -0.58 -15.46 -9.71
N HIS A 97 0.07 -14.72 -8.80
CA HIS A 97 -0.48 -13.48 -8.25
C HIS A 97 0.15 -12.21 -8.83
N ALA A 98 1.01 -12.34 -9.84
CA ALA A 98 1.70 -11.23 -10.50
C ALA A 98 0.75 -10.13 -11.00
N ARG A 99 -0.38 -10.51 -11.60
CA ARG A 99 -1.35 -9.52 -12.11
C ARG A 99 -1.91 -8.65 -11.00
N TRP A 100 -2.21 -9.22 -9.83
CA TRP A 100 -2.68 -8.49 -8.67
C TRP A 100 -1.59 -7.56 -8.13
N PHE A 101 -0.38 -8.07 -7.99
CA PHE A 101 0.77 -7.31 -7.48
C PHE A 101 1.08 -6.11 -8.39
N TRP A 102 1.26 -6.32 -9.69
CA TRP A 102 1.62 -5.25 -10.62
C TRP A 102 0.49 -4.24 -10.83
N THR A 103 -0.78 -4.69 -10.84
CA THR A 103 -1.92 -3.76 -10.84
C THR A 103 -1.90 -2.91 -9.57
N GLY A 104 -1.61 -3.50 -8.41
CA GLY A 104 -1.48 -2.77 -7.16
C GLY A 104 -0.30 -1.81 -7.12
N ALA A 105 0.87 -2.20 -7.65
CA ALA A 105 2.04 -1.33 -7.74
C ALA A 105 1.78 -0.13 -8.67
N VAL A 106 1.13 -0.35 -9.82
CA VAL A 106 0.84 0.73 -10.77
C VAL A 106 -0.29 1.62 -10.27
N ALA A 107 -1.47 1.05 -10.01
CA ALA A 107 -2.65 1.82 -9.64
C ALA A 107 -2.60 2.32 -8.19
N GLY A 108 -1.93 1.59 -7.29
CA GLY A 108 -1.90 1.88 -5.85
C GLY A 108 -0.73 2.74 -5.40
N ILE A 109 0.35 2.79 -6.21
CA ILE A 109 1.56 3.54 -5.88
C ILE A 109 1.94 4.50 -7.02
N ALA A 110 2.27 3.99 -8.21
CA ALA A 110 2.87 4.82 -9.26
C ALA A 110 1.93 5.93 -9.76
N VAL A 111 0.71 5.58 -10.21
CA VAL A 111 -0.30 6.53 -10.68
C VAL A 111 -0.66 7.59 -9.63
N PRO A 112 -1.07 7.21 -8.40
CA PRO A 112 -1.46 8.21 -7.41
C PRO A 112 -0.28 9.09 -6.95
N THR A 113 0.95 8.56 -6.95
CA THR A 113 2.15 9.35 -6.65
C THR A 113 2.34 10.46 -7.69
N VAL A 114 2.26 10.11 -8.97
CA VAL A 114 2.40 11.09 -10.06
C VAL A 114 1.29 12.12 -9.99
N PHE A 115 0.04 11.70 -9.80
CA PHE A 115 -1.09 12.63 -9.77
C PHE A 115 -1.02 13.60 -8.59
N ILE A 116 -0.65 13.12 -7.39
CA ILE A 116 -0.45 14.01 -6.24
C ILE A 116 0.75 14.93 -6.42
N ALA A 117 1.85 14.45 -6.99
CA ALA A 117 3.00 15.30 -7.28
C ALA A 117 2.64 16.42 -8.27
N VAL A 118 1.90 16.09 -9.34
CA VAL A 118 1.38 17.08 -10.29
C VAL A 118 0.43 18.05 -9.59
N ALA A 119 -0.50 17.57 -8.76
CA ALA A 119 -1.41 18.44 -8.03
C ALA A 119 -0.68 19.42 -7.11
N LEU A 120 0.39 18.98 -6.43
CA LEU A 120 1.21 19.82 -5.55
C LEU A 120 1.98 20.92 -6.29
N VAL A 121 2.47 20.63 -7.50
CA VAL A 121 3.28 21.53 -8.32
C VAL A 121 2.41 22.49 -9.14
N ALA A 122 1.34 21.99 -9.75
CA ALA A 122 0.48 22.75 -10.66
C ALA A 122 -0.77 23.35 -9.98
N ASP A 123 -0.97 23.08 -8.68
CA ASP A 123 -2.09 23.59 -7.87
C ASP A 123 -3.47 23.33 -8.50
N THR A 124 -3.71 22.08 -8.89
CA THR A 124 -4.83 21.66 -9.76
C THR A 124 -6.22 21.68 -9.10
N GLY A 125 -6.35 22.16 -7.86
CA GLY A 125 -7.56 22.00 -7.04
C GLY A 125 -7.84 20.55 -6.65
N ALA A 126 -9.05 20.27 -6.16
CA ALA A 126 -9.41 18.99 -5.52
C ALA A 126 -9.64 17.80 -6.47
N ALA A 127 -9.92 18.05 -7.76
CA ALA A 127 -10.30 17.01 -8.71
C ALA A 127 -9.21 15.95 -8.94
N LEU A 128 -7.99 16.38 -9.25
CA LEU A 128 -6.87 15.46 -9.52
C LEU A 128 -6.42 14.67 -8.26
N PRO A 129 -6.29 15.29 -7.07
CA PRO A 129 -6.08 14.55 -5.82
C PRO A 129 -7.17 13.51 -5.52
N ALA A 130 -8.44 13.80 -5.82
CA ALA A 130 -9.51 12.82 -5.62
C ALA A 130 -9.38 11.63 -6.56
N VAL A 131 -8.99 11.85 -7.83
CA VAL A 131 -8.68 10.74 -8.77
C VAL A 131 -7.50 9.92 -8.26
N ALA A 132 -6.45 10.58 -7.76
CA ALA A 132 -5.31 9.90 -7.15
C ALA A 132 -5.74 9.06 -5.93
N ALA A 133 -6.61 9.59 -5.08
CA ALA A 133 -7.14 8.90 -3.91
C ALA A 133 -7.91 7.62 -4.28
N VAL A 134 -8.81 7.71 -5.26
CA VAL A 134 -9.55 6.53 -5.75
C VAL A 134 -8.61 5.49 -6.35
N SER A 135 -7.63 5.92 -7.14
CA SER A 135 -6.60 5.02 -7.69
C SER A 135 -5.81 4.32 -6.58
N ALA A 136 -5.35 5.09 -5.59
CA ALA A 136 -4.57 4.57 -4.45
C ALA A 136 -5.35 3.50 -3.69
N LEU A 137 -6.63 3.74 -3.37
CA LEU A 137 -7.49 2.77 -2.68
C LEU A 137 -7.71 1.49 -3.51
N ALA A 138 -8.03 1.63 -4.80
CA ALA A 138 -8.27 0.49 -5.69
C ALA A 138 -7.00 -0.36 -5.90
N GLY A 139 -5.85 0.28 -6.09
CA GLY A 139 -4.59 -0.41 -6.23
C GLY A 139 -4.07 -1.01 -4.92
N MET A 140 -4.32 -0.36 -3.78
CA MET A 140 -3.99 -0.93 -2.46
C MET A 140 -4.72 -2.26 -2.26
N PHE A 141 -6.02 -2.33 -2.55
CA PHE A 141 -6.79 -3.57 -2.53
C PHE A 141 -6.16 -4.69 -3.39
N CYS A 142 -5.68 -4.35 -4.59
CA CYS A 142 -5.00 -5.31 -5.47
C CYS A 142 -3.67 -5.79 -4.86
N SER A 143 -2.86 -4.88 -4.32
CA SER A 143 -1.57 -5.21 -3.71
C SER A 143 -1.71 -6.08 -2.45
N GLU A 144 -2.70 -5.80 -1.60
CA GLU A 144 -2.99 -6.58 -0.39
C GLU A 144 -3.52 -7.96 -0.75
N THR A 145 -4.37 -8.06 -1.76
CA THR A 145 -4.85 -9.34 -2.30
C THR A 145 -3.68 -10.20 -2.77
N ALA A 146 -2.71 -9.61 -3.48
CA ALA A 146 -1.51 -10.32 -3.91
C ALA A 146 -0.67 -10.81 -2.73
N PHE A 147 -0.42 -9.94 -1.75
CA PHE A 147 0.39 -10.24 -0.57
C PHE A 147 -0.20 -11.37 0.29
N VAL A 148 -1.51 -11.33 0.54
CA VAL A 148 -2.20 -12.38 1.31
C VAL A 148 -2.17 -13.70 0.54
N ARG A 149 -2.54 -13.71 -0.74
CA ARG A 149 -2.58 -14.97 -1.51
C ARG A 149 -1.19 -15.59 -1.68
N ALA A 150 -0.17 -14.77 -1.89
CA ALA A 150 1.22 -15.23 -2.00
C ALA A 150 1.74 -15.87 -0.70
N GLY A 151 1.39 -15.32 0.46
CA GLY A 151 1.74 -15.97 1.73
C GLY A 151 1.06 -17.33 1.87
N GLN A 152 -0.18 -17.48 1.38
CA GLN A 152 -0.95 -18.73 1.45
C GLN A 152 -0.51 -19.80 0.46
N SER A 153 0.11 -19.43 -0.67
CA SER A 153 0.41 -20.36 -1.75
C SER A 153 1.61 -21.27 -1.49
N VAL A 154 2.46 -20.93 -0.51
CA VAL A 154 3.66 -21.74 -0.19
C VAL A 154 3.26 -23.00 0.60
N PRO A 155 3.71 -24.22 0.19
CA PRO A 155 3.50 -25.45 0.94
C PRO A 155 4.15 -25.43 2.33
N LEU A 156 3.52 -26.09 3.30
CA LEU A 156 4.02 -26.17 4.69
C LEU A 156 4.91 -27.39 4.96
N SER A 157 5.11 -28.27 3.96
CA SER A 157 5.88 -29.52 4.03
C SER A 157 6.51 -29.85 2.69
#